data_AF-A0A7C5LQT3-F1
#
_entry.id   AF-A0A7C5LQT3-F1
#
_cell.length_a   1.000
_cell.length_b   1.000
_cell.length_c   1.000
_cell.angle_alpha   90.00
_cell.angle_beta   90.00
_cell.angle_gamma   90.00
#
_symmetry.space_group_name_H-M   'P 1'
#
loop_
_entity.id
_entity.type
_entity.pdbx_description
1 polymer ?
#
loop_
_entity_poly.entity_id
_entity_poly.type
_entity_poly.pdbx_seq_one_letter_code
_entity_poly.pdbx_strand_id
1 'polypeptide(L)'
;MRRCKGFTLVEIMIVVTIIGLLVAMLFPGMIKARKKSFATSILSEVRLMNDAVDQWALEKRKREGAPIVTSEAAQYLKGTWHDKDLLGNPYIIGTVGYSAIKISQETKDSLAGVGIDWGPY
;
A
#
# COMPACT_ATOMS: atom_id res chain seq x y z
N MET A 1 17.82 15.87 -55.53
CA MET A 1 16.55 15.18 -55.17
C MET A 1 16.82 14.17 -54.07
N ARG A 2 16.33 14.41 -52.85
CA ARG A 2 16.45 13.43 -51.75
C ARG A 2 15.35 12.38 -51.91
N ARG A 3 15.72 11.12 -52.16
CA ARG A 3 14.79 9.98 -52.09
C ARG A 3 14.44 9.74 -50.63
N CYS A 4 13.25 10.13 -50.20
CA CYS A 4 12.68 9.63 -48.96
C CYS A 4 12.31 8.15 -49.17
N LYS A 5 13.05 7.23 -48.55
CA LYS A 5 12.61 5.84 -48.42
C LYS A 5 11.51 5.81 -47.37
N GLY A 6 10.27 5.54 -47.77
CA GLY A 6 9.16 5.28 -46.86
C GLY A 6 9.31 3.90 -46.20
N PHE A 7 8.82 3.77 -44.97
CA PHE A 7 8.68 2.49 -44.27
C PHE A 7 7.70 1.58 -45.03
N THR A 8 8.03 0.30 -45.19
CA THR A 8 7.08 -0.69 -45.70
C THR A 8 6.10 -1.11 -44.59
N LEU A 9 4.88 -1.49 -44.98
CA LEU A 9 3.89 -2.04 -44.03
C LEU A 9 4.45 -3.25 -43.29
N VAL A 10 5.24 -4.09 -43.97
CA VAL A 10 5.87 -5.29 -43.41
C VAL A 10 6.85 -4.95 -42.29
N GLU A 11 7.68 -3.91 -42.46
CA GLU A 11 8.60 -3.47 -41.40
C GLU A 11 7.84 -3.03 -40.14
N ILE A 12 6.72 -2.33 -40.29
CA ILE A 12 5.91 -1.92 -39.14
C ILE A 12 5.23 -3.16 -38.48
N MET A 13 4.75 -4.12 -39.26
CA MET A 13 4.10 -5.33 -38.74
C MET A 13 5.02 -6.16 -37.84
N ILE A 14 6.26 -6.40 -38.27
CA ILE A 14 7.21 -7.19 -37.49
C ILE A 14 7.59 -6.44 -36.20
N VAL A 15 7.82 -5.13 -36.29
CA VAL A 15 8.19 -4.30 -35.14
C VAL A 15 7.08 -4.29 -34.09
N VAL A 16 5.83 -4.04 -34.47
CA VAL A 16 4.70 -4.02 -33.53
C VAL A 16 4.47 -5.39 -32.90
N THR A 17 4.66 -6.48 -33.66
CA THR A 17 4.54 -7.85 -33.15
C THR A 17 5.59 -8.14 -32.06
N ILE A 18 6.85 -7.78 -32.30
CA ILE A 18 7.93 -8.01 -31.32
C ILE A 18 7.73 -7.15 -30.07
N ILE A 19 7.38 -5.87 -30.23
CA ILE A 19 7.09 -4.99 -29.09
C ILE A 19 5.91 -5.53 -28.28
N GLY A 20 4.84 -6.00 -28.94
CA GLY A 20 3.69 -6.61 -28.29
C GLY A 20 4.05 -7.84 -27.45
N LEU A 21 4.89 -8.72 -27.99
CA LEU A 21 5.38 -9.90 -27.28
C LEU A 21 6.20 -9.55 -26.04
N LEU A 22 7.09 -8.55 -26.15
CA LEU A 22 7.91 -8.08 -25.03
C LEU A 22 7.04 -7.48 -23.93
N VAL A 23 6.08 -6.61 -24.27
CA VAL A 23 5.19 -5.99 -23.28
C VAL A 23 4.32 -7.03 -22.57
N ALA A 24 3.81 -8.03 -23.31
CA ALA A 24 2.98 -9.09 -22.73
C ALA A 24 3.68 -9.87 -21.60
N MET A 25 4.99 -10.10 -21.71
CA MET A 25 5.76 -10.77 -20.65
C MET A 25 6.08 -9.84 -19.46
N LEU A 26 6.27 -8.55 -19.70
CA LEU A 26 6.70 -7.59 -18.67
C LEU A 26 5.57 -7.07 -17.79
N PHE A 27 4.39 -6.86 -18.36
CA PHE A 27 3.24 -6.27 -17.68
C PHE A 27 2.80 -6.97 -16.37
N PRO A 28 2.68 -8.32 -16.30
CA PRO A 28 2.22 -8.99 -15.08
C PRO A 28 3.16 -8.77 -13.88
N GLY A 29 4.48 -8.72 -14.12
CA GLY A 29 5.48 -8.45 -13.08
C GLY A 29 5.30 -7.08 -12.43
N MET A 30 4.97 -6.06 -13.23
CA MET A 30 4.76 -4.69 -12.75
C MET A 30 3.56 -4.57 -11.81
N ILE A 31 2.46 -5.30 -12.07
CA ILE A 31 1.27 -5.28 -11.22
C ILE A 31 1.60 -5.84 -9.83
N LYS A 32 2.30 -6.98 -9.77
CA LYS A 32 2.72 -7.58 -8.51
C LYS A 32 3.67 -6.67 -7.73
N ALA A 33 4.62 -6.03 -8.41
CA ALA A 33 5.54 -5.07 -7.80
C ALA A 33 4.81 -3.87 -7.19
N ARG A 34 3.81 -3.30 -7.90
CA ARG A 34 2.99 -2.21 -7.39
C ARG A 34 2.18 -2.62 -6.16
N LYS A 35 1.49 -3.76 -6.21
CA LYS A 35 0.75 -4.28 -5.05
C LYS A 35 1.65 -4.50 -3.84
N LYS A 36 2.87 -5.03 -4.05
CA LYS A 36 3.84 -5.20 -2.96
C LYS A 36 4.27 -3.87 -2.35
N SER A 37 4.53 -2.86 -3.19
CA SER A 37 4.87 -1.50 -2.73
C SER A 37 3.76 -0.91 -1.85
N PHE A 38 2.50 -0.97 -2.32
CA PHE A 38 1.35 -0.52 -1.54
C PHE A 38 1.22 -1.28 -0.22
N ALA A 39 1.36 -2.61 -0.24
CA ALA A 39 1.29 -3.42 0.97
C ALA A 39 2.38 -3.04 2.00
N THR A 40 3.62 -2.82 1.55
CA THR A 40 4.70 -2.40 2.45
C THR A 40 4.49 -1.00 3.02
N SER A 41 3.95 -0.07 2.23
CA SER A 41 3.66 1.29 2.68
C SER A 41 2.54 1.32 3.71
N ILE A 42 1.42 0.63 3.44
CA ILE A 42 0.27 0.53 4.37
C ILE A 42 0.71 -0.14 5.68
N LEU A 43 1.50 -1.22 5.60
CA LEU A 43 2.00 -1.90 6.80
C LEU A 43 2.92 -1.00 7.62
N SER A 44 3.81 -0.24 6.97
CA SER A 44 4.69 0.71 7.66
C SER A 44 3.90 1.82 8.33
N GLU A 45 2.87 2.33 7.66
CA GLU A 45 2.02 3.38 8.19
C GLU A 45 1.27 2.93 9.44
N VAL A 46 0.62 1.75 9.39
CA VAL A 46 -0.10 1.20 10.53
C VAL A 46 0.83 0.94 11.71
N ARG A 47 2.09 0.53 11.48
CA ARG A 47 3.08 0.38 12.55
C ARG A 47 3.37 1.72 13.23
N LEU A 48 3.62 2.78 12.46
CA LEU A 48 3.87 4.11 13.00
C LEU A 48 2.65 4.66 13.77
N MET A 49 1.44 4.39 13.28
CA MET A 49 0.21 4.77 13.99
C MET A 49 0.04 4.00 15.30
N ASN A 50 0.35 2.71 15.32
CA ASN A 50 0.31 1.91 16.56
C ASN A 50 1.35 2.41 17.56
N ASP A 51 2.58 2.69 17.12
CA ASP A 51 3.62 3.26 18.00
C ASP A 51 3.16 4.61 18.60
N ALA A 52 2.47 5.45 17.82
CA ALA A 52 1.89 6.71 18.31
C ALA A 52 0.77 6.48 19.33
N VAL A 53 -0.10 5.48 19.12
CA VAL A 53 -1.13 5.10 20.09
C VAL A 53 -0.50 4.59 21.39
N ASP A 54 0.56 3.78 21.30
CA ASP A 54 1.25 3.25 22.48
C ASP A 54 1.94 4.35 23.28
N GLN A 55 2.56 5.34 22.61
CA GLN A 55 3.12 6.52 23.26
C GLN A 55 2.06 7.36 23.96
N TRP A 56 0.94 7.63 23.28
CA TRP A 56 -0.21 8.33 23.86
C TRP A 56 -0.76 7.59 25.08
N ALA A 57 -0.92 6.27 24.98
CA ALA A 57 -1.43 5.44 26.05
C ALA A 57 -0.50 5.46 27.27
N LEU A 58 0.82 5.42 27.04
CA LEU A 58 1.82 5.50 28.10
C LEU A 58 1.78 6.85 28.81
N GLU A 59 1.72 7.96 28.08
CA GLU A 59 1.70 9.30 28.69
C GLU A 59 0.39 9.55 29.46
N LYS A 60 -0.75 9.20 28.86
CA LYS A 60 -2.07 9.40 29.48
C LYS A 60 -2.46 8.31 30.48
N ARG A 61 -1.54 7.37 30.77
CA ARG A 61 -1.75 6.22 31.68
C ARG A 61 -3.01 5.42 31.34
N LYS A 62 -3.27 5.21 30.05
CA LYS A 62 -4.39 4.39 29.58
C LYS A 62 -4.06 2.92 29.85
N ARG A 63 -5.08 2.17 30.25
CA ARG A 63 -4.98 0.71 30.40
C ARG A 63 -5.26 0.04 29.07
N GLU A 64 -4.79 -1.19 28.91
CA GLU A 64 -5.22 -2.05 27.81
C GLU A 64 -6.75 -2.17 27.77
N GLY A 65 -7.31 -2.21 26.57
CA GLY A 65 -8.77 -2.22 26.36
C GLY A 65 -9.43 -0.84 26.42
N ALA A 66 -8.70 0.23 26.75
CA ALA A 66 -9.24 1.59 26.69
C ALA A 66 -9.55 2.00 25.24
N PRO A 67 -10.62 2.79 25.01
CA PRO A 67 -10.92 3.34 23.69
C PRO A 67 -9.82 4.33 23.29
N ILE A 68 -9.42 4.26 22.02
CA ILE A 68 -8.38 5.11 21.45
C ILE A 68 -9.00 6.43 21.01
N VAL A 69 -8.39 7.54 21.44
CA VAL A 69 -8.76 8.88 20.97
C VAL A 69 -7.75 9.27 19.88
N THR A 70 -8.12 9.07 18.62
CA THR A 70 -7.21 9.27 17.48
C THR A 70 -6.72 10.70 17.32
N SER A 71 -7.50 11.71 17.72
CA SER A 71 -7.10 13.11 17.69
C SER A 71 -5.97 13.44 18.68
N GLU A 72 -5.89 12.73 19.80
CA GLU A 72 -4.80 12.86 20.76
C GLU A 72 -3.60 12.01 20.34
N ALA A 73 -3.84 10.77 19.90
CA ALA A 73 -2.79 9.87 19.42
C ALA A 73 -2.05 10.44 18.19
N ALA A 74 -2.75 11.17 17.32
CA ALA A 74 -2.16 11.83 16.16
C ALA A 74 -1.04 12.82 16.51
N GLN A 75 -1.01 13.37 17.73
CA GLN A 75 0.04 14.29 18.17
C GLN A 75 1.40 13.61 18.37
N TYR A 76 1.40 12.29 18.55
CA TYR A 76 2.59 11.47 18.74
C TYR A 76 3.14 10.90 17.43
N LEU A 77 2.41 11.08 16.33
CA LEU A 77 2.84 10.64 15.00
C LEU A 77 3.73 11.70 14.35
N LYS A 78 4.91 11.29 13.89
CA LYS A 78 5.78 12.13 13.04
C LYS A 78 5.25 12.13 11.60
N GLY A 79 4.07 12.71 11.39
CA GLY A 79 3.38 12.75 10.11
C GLY A 79 1.90 13.07 10.25
N THR A 80 1.17 12.95 9.14
CA THR A 80 -0.29 13.09 9.14
C THR A 80 -0.93 11.76 9.52
N TRP A 81 -1.92 11.82 10.41
CA TRP A 81 -2.79 10.68 10.66
C TRP A 81 -3.73 10.49 9.46
N HIS A 82 -3.73 9.31 8.85
CA HIS A 82 -4.69 8.99 7.81
C HIS A 82 -5.74 8.03 8.36
N ASP A 83 -7.01 8.33 8.06
CA ASP A 83 -8.13 7.46 8.44
C ASP A 83 -8.34 6.31 7.44
N LYS A 84 -7.68 6.39 6.28
CA LYS A 84 -7.81 5.46 5.17
C LYS A 84 -6.44 5.09 4.63
N ASP A 85 -6.35 3.89 4.08
CA ASP A 85 -5.17 3.41 3.40
C ASP A 85 -5.03 3.96 1.97
N LEU A 86 -3.95 3.55 1.29
CA LEU A 86 -3.66 3.94 -0.10
C LEU A 86 -4.69 3.42 -1.13
N LEU A 87 -5.55 2.46 -0.75
CA LEU A 87 -6.62 1.93 -1.59
C LEU A 87 -7.97 2.62 -1.30
N GLY A 88 -8.02 3.50 -0.29
CA GLY A 88 -9.21 4.23 0.13
C GLY A 88 -10.07 3.51 1.17
N ASN A 89 -9.62 2.36 1.67
CA ASN A 89 -10.33 1.59 2.69
C ASN A 89 -10.00 2.15 4.08
N PRO A 90 -10.98 2.25 4.99
CA PRO A 90 -10.73 2.81 6.33
C PRO A 90 -9.88 1.86 7.18
N TYR A 91 -9.01 2.44 8.01
CA TYR A 91 -8.36 1.68 9.08
C TYR A 91 -9.37 1.33 10.19
N ILE A 92 -9.22 0.15 10.76
CA ILE A 92 -10.06 -0.32 11.86
C ILE A 92 -9.38 0.07 13.17
N ILE A 93 -10.07 0.89 13.97
CA ILE A 93 -9.59 1.33 15.28
C ILE A 93 -10.09 0.34 16.33
N GLY A 94 -9.15 -0.31 17.01
CA GLY A 94 -9.40 -1.20 18.14
C GLY A 94 -9.26 -0.50 19.48
N THR A 95 -8.64 -1.19 20.42
CA THR A 95 -8.36 -0.70 21.76
C THR A 95 -6.86 -0.70 22.01
N VAL A 96 -6.42 0.07 23.00
CA VAL A 96 -5.02 0.08 23.45
C VAL A 96 -4.54 -1.34 23.78
N GLY A 97 -3.33 -1.70 23.35
CA GLY A 97 -2.63 -2.95 23.68
C GLY A 97 -2.76 -4.11 22.69
N TYR A 98 -3.91 -4.27 22.03
CA TYR A 98 -4.15 -5.39 21.09
C TYR A 98 -4.25 -4.88 19.65
N SER A 99 -3.10 -4.61 19.03
CA SER A 99 -2.99 -4.03 17.68
C SER A 99 -4.04 -2.93 17.46
N ALA A 100 -3.79 -1.81 18.14
CA ALA A 100 -4.67 -0.66 18.26
C ALA A 100 -5.24 -0.18 16.92
N ILE A 101 -4.45 -0.18 15.86
CA ILE A 101 -4.85 0.14 14.49
C ILE A 101 -4.65 -1.09 13.62
N LYS A 102 -5.71 -1.46 12.89
CA LYS A 102 -5.77 -2.63 12.04
C LYS A 102 -6.09 -2.26 10.59
N ILE A 103 -5.61 -3.09 9.68
CA ILE A 103 -5.82 -3.01 8.24
C ILE A 103 -7.12 -3.75 7.92
N SER A 104 -7.97 -3.15 7.07
CA SER A 104 -9.23 -3.75 6.65
C SER A 104 -9.01 -5.08 5.91
N GLN A 105 -9.97 -6.01 6.03
CA GLN A 105 -9.90 -7.28 5.31
C GLN A 105 -9.93 -7.08 3.79
N GLU A 106 -10.70 -6.09 3.31
CA GLU A 106 -10.78 -5.72 1.89
C GLU A 106 -9.42 -5.35 1.30
N THR A 107 -8.59 -4.64 2.07
CA THR A 107 -7.22 -4.28 1.70
C THR A 107 -6.32 -5.50 1.64
N LYS A 108 -6.42 -6.40 2.64
CA LYS A 108 -5.65 -7.65 2.67
C LYS A 108 -5.98 -8.54 1.47
N ASP A 109 -7.26 -8.64 1.13
CA ASP A 109 -7.73 -9.43 -0.02
C ASP A 109 -7.29 -8.81 -1.35
N SER A 110 -7.38 -7.48 -1.48
CA SER A 110 -6.94 -6.74 -2.68
C SER A 110 -5.44 -6.89 -2.95
N LEU A 111 -4.66 -7.01 -1.88
CA LEU A 111 -3.19 -7.16 -1.91
C LEU A 111 -2.74 -8.62 -1.72
N ALA A 112 -3.65 -9.59 -1.81
CA ALA A 112 -3.30 -11.00 -1.71
C ALA A 112 -2.26 -11.42 -2.79
N GLY A 113 -1.44 -12.43 -2.46
CA GLY A 113 -0.45 -13.02 -3.38
C GLY A 113 0.88 -12.24 -3.53
N VAL A 114 1.08 -11.16 -2.77
CA VAL A 114 2.34 -10.38 -2.77
C VAL A 114 3.38 -10.87 -1.74
N GLY A 115 3.02 -11.83 -0.88
CA GLY A 115 3.93 -12.44 0.10
C GLY A 115 4.29 -11.51 1.27
N ILE A 116 3.35 -10.65 1.68
CA ILE A 116 3.48 -9.80 2.87
C ILE A 116 2.80 -10.50 4.04
N ASP A 117 3.51 -10.57 5.17
CA ASP A 117 2.93 -10.97 6.45
C ASP A 117 2.38 -9.71 7.14
N TRP A 118 1.07 -9.70 7.37
CA TRP A 118 0.36 -8.59 8.01
C TRP A 118 0.52 -8.60 9.53
N GLY A 119 0.91 -9.73 10.12
CA GLY A 119 1.00 -9.86 11.57
C GLY A 119 -0.34 -9.55 12.26
N PRO A 120 -0.33 -8.89 13.43
CA PRO A 120 -1.54 -8.59 14.19
C PRO A 120 -2.34 -7.37 13.66
N TYR A 121 -1.84 -6.70 12.62
CA TYR A 121 -2.39 -5.48 12.04
C TYR A 121 -3.45 -5.81 10.98
#